data_AF-A0A376DHF0-F1
#
_entry.id   AF-A0A376DHF0-F1
#
_cell.length_a   1.000
_cell.length_b   1.000
_cell.length_c   1.000
_cell.angle_alpha   90.00
_cell.angle_beta   90.00
_cell.angle_gamma   90.00
#
_symmetry.space_group_name_H-M   'P 1'
#
loop_
_entity.id
_entity.type
_entity.pdbx_description
1 polymer ?
#
loop_
_entity_poly.entity_id
_entity_poly.type
_entity_poly.pdbx_seq_one_letter_code
_entity_poly.pdbx_strand_id
1 'polypeptide(L)'
;MSPATPSSETLFTLYYCYYIEILNNTLFRHLAHLIGASQMLIAALLMMQLVPMQWGGFFLAMLILMQLFYRPTGRSAQAAIQASRYFDVLHMPPSLTDDELHQRLQVIAQNDSPASRRVCDLAYNCAAIATGAKPDPLTGWITRLLGRLTSTPLA
;
A
#
# COMPACT_ATOMS: atom_id res chain seq x y z
N MET A 1 40.18 2.70 3.25
CA MET A 1 39.02 1.78 3.15
C MET A 1 37.99 2.49 2.30
N SER A 2 37.83 2.12 1.03
CA SER A 2 36.81 2.73 0.17
C SER A 2 35.42 2.30 0.65
N PRO A 3 34.44 3.21 0.74
CA PRO A 3 33.06 2.85 1.07
C PRO A 3 32.52 1.93 -0.03
N ALA A 4 32.09 0.72 0.35
CA ALA A 4 31.45 -0.20 -0.56
C ALA A 4 30.09 0.39 -0.96
N THR A 5 29.88 0.60 -2.26
CA THR A 5 28.57 0.95 -2.81
C THR A 5 27.57 -0.14 -2.44
N PRO A 6 26.32 0.21 -2.06
CA PRO A 6 25.32 -0.78 -1.66
C PRO A 6 25.09 -1.80 -2.77
N SER A 7 24.91 -3.07 -2.38
CA SER A 7 24.69 -4.14 -3.34
C SER A 7 23.38 -3.93 -4.13
N SER A 8 23.34 -4.33 -5.40
CA SER A 8 22.15 -4.20 -6.24
C SER A 8 20.92 -4.92 -5.67
N GLU A 9 21.15 -5.99 -4.90
CA GLU A 9 20.11 -6.77 -4.23
C GLU A 9 19.53 -6.05 -3.01
N THR A 10 20.37 -5.39 -2.21
CA THR A 10 19.92 -4.55 -1.08
C THR A 10 19.02 -3.42 -1.59
N LEU A 11 19.43 -2.79 -2.69
CA LEU A 11 18.72 -1.68 -3.31
C LEU A 11 17.36 -2.14 -3.90
N PHE A 12 17.34 -3.32 -4.55
CA PHE A 12 16.10 -3.92 -5.04
C PHE A 12 15.12 -4.22 -3.89
N THR A 13 15.61 -4.81 -2.81
CA THR A 13 14.80 -5.14 -1.62
C THR A 13 14.22 -3.88 -0.99
N LEU A 14 15.01 -2.80 -0.92
CA LEU A 14 14.56 -1.51 -0.41
C LEU A 14 13.42 -0.93 -1.25
N TYR A 15 13.57 -0.91 -2.59
CA TYR A 15 12.50 -0.48 -3.50
C TYR A 15 11.25 -1.37 -3.37
N TYR A 16 11.43 -2.68 -3.26
CA TYR A 16 10.34 -3.63 -3.10
C TYR A 16 9.51 -3.35 -1.84
N CYS A 17 10.15 -3.23 -0.67
CA CYS A 17 9.48 -2.90 0.59
C CYS A 17 8.79 -1.53 0.51
N TYR A 18 9.45 -0.53 -0.07
CA TYR A 18 8.88 0.81 -0.27
C TYR A 18 7.58 0.76 -1.10
N TYR A 19 7.59 0.05 -2.22
CA TYR A 19 6.40 -0.07 -3.08
C TYR A 19 5.28 -0.87 -2.41
N ILE A 20 5.57 -1.87 -1.58
CA ILE A 20 4.53 -2.57 -0.81
C ILE A 20 3.76 -1.58 0.07
N GLU A 21 4.47 -0.72 0.81
CA GLU A 21 3.83 0.23 1.73
C GLU A 21 3.02 1.30 0.98
N ILE A 22 3.50 1.78 -0.17
CA ILE A 22 2.73 2.69 -1.03
C ILE A 22 1.45 2.04 -1.58
N LEU A 23 1.57 0.80 -2.05
CA LEU A 23 0.44 0.07 -2.61
C LEU A 23 -0.60 -0.25 -1.53
N ASN A 24 -0.15 -0.64 -0.34
CA ASN A 24 -1.01 -0.83 0.83
C ASN A 24 -1.71 0.47 1.21
N ASN A 25 -0.99 1.58 1.36
CA ASN A 25 -1.57 2.88 1.69
C ASN A 25 -2.69 3.26 0.70
N THR A 26 -2.39 3.16 -0.61
CA THR A 26 -3.34 3.45 -1.67
C THR A 26 -4.57 2.54 -1.60
N LEU A 27 -4.38 1.24 -1.43
CA LEU A 27 -5.48 0.27 -1.34
C LEU A 27 -6.39 0.57 -0.14
N PHE A 28 -5.83 0.77 1.05
CA PHE A 28 -6.60 1.07 2.25
C PHE A 28 -7.32 2.42 2.16
N ARG A 29 -6.71 3.42 1.52
CA ARG A 29 -7.33 4.73 1.26
C ARG A 29 -8.53 4.61 0.34
N HIS A 30 -8.40 3.86 -0.76
CA HIS A 30 -9.54 3.61 -1.65
C HIS A 30 -10.64 2.80 -0.96
N LEU A 31 -10.28 1.80 -0.16
CA LEU A 31 -11.25 1.03 0.61
C LEU A 31 -12.02 1.93 1.59
N ALA A 32 -11.33 2.84 2.29
CA ALA A 32 -11.97 3.81 3.18
C ALA A 32 -12.96 4.71 2.42
N HIS A 33 -12.55 5.26 1.27
CA HIS A 33 -13.42 6.09 0.44
C HIS A 33 -14.62 5.32 -0.12
N LEU A 34 -14.45 4.06 -0.55
CA LEU A 34 -15.54 3.23 -1.04
C LEU A 34 -16.57 2.94 0.05
N ILE A 35 -16.11 2.62 1.27
CA ILE A 35 -17.03 2.40 2.39
C ILE A 35 -17.76 3.71 2.73
N GLY A 36 -17.06 4.84 2.82
CA GLY A 36 -17.68 6.14 3.07
C GLY A 36 -18.70 6.54 2.00
N ALA A 37 -18.37 6.36 0.72
CA ALA A 37 -19.27 6.61 -0.40
C ALA A 37 -20.51 5.71 -0.33
N SER A 38 -20.35 4.42 0.00
CA SER A 38 -21.48 3.50 0.17
C SER A 38 -22.40 3.91 1.33
N GLN A 39 -21.84 4.38 2.45
CA GLN A 39 -22.62 4.90 3.58
C GLN A 39 -23.42 6.15 3.18
N MET A 40 -22.79 7.11 2.48
CA MET A 40 -23.50 8.30 2.00
C MET A 40 -24.62 7.94 1.01
N LEU A 41 -24.37 7.01 0.10
CA LEU A 41 -25.37 6.54 -0.86
C LEU A 41 -26.57 5.89 -0.15
N ILE A 42 -26.31 4.99 0.81
CA ILE A 42 -27.38 4.33 1.58
C ILE A 42 -28.16 5.36 2.40
N ALA A 43 -27.47 6.33 3.03
CA ALA A 43 -28.12 7.40 3.78
C ALA A 43 -29.03 8.26 2.88
N ALA A 44 -28.58 8.60 1.66
CA ALA A 44 -29.38 9.35 0.69
C ALA A 44 -30.61 8.53 0.23
N LEU A 45 -30.44 7.25 -0.06
CA LEU A 45 -31.54 6.36 -0.45
C LEU A 45 -32.59 6.21 0.67
N LEU A 46 -32.15 6.16 1.93
CA LEU A 46 -33.04 6.16 3.09
C LEU A 46 -33.83 7.47 3.21
N MET A 47 -33.19 8.62 3.02
CA MET A 47 -33.86 9.93 3.05
C MET A 47 -34.92 10.07 1.95
N MET A 48 -34.65 9.53 0.77
CA MET A 48 -35.60 9.50 -0.35
C MET A 48 -36.70 8.43 -0.18
N GLN A 49 -36.69 7.66 0.91
CA GLN A 49 -37.61 6.54 1.15
C GLN A 49 -37.60 5.49 0.03
N LEU A 50 -36.51 5.39 -0.73
CA LEU A 50 -36.35 4.43 -1.83
C LEU A 50 -36.02 3.02 -1.35
N VAL A 51 -35.53 2.90 -0.11
CA VAL A 51 -35.15 1.62 0.51
C VAL A 51 -35.91 1.49 1.83
N PRO A 52 -36.41 0.29 2.18
CA PRO A 52 -37.05 0.07 3.47
C PRO A 52 -36.10 0.39 4.61
N MET A 53 -36.57 1.15 5.61
CA MET A 53 -35.75 1.65 6.71
C MET A 53 -35.02 0.55 7.49
N GLN A 54 -35.65 -0.62 7.62
CA GLN A 54 -35.07 -1.79 8.30
C GLN A 54 -33.80 -2.29 7.59
N TRP A 55 -33.87 -2.49 6.28
CA TRP A 55 -32.75 -3.02 5.49
C TRP A 55 -31.66 -1.98 5.31
N GLY A 56 -32.01 -0.74 4.92
CA GLY A 56 -31.02 0.31 4.73
C GLY A 56 -30.30 0.68 6.04
N GLY A 57 -31.03 0.73 7.15
CA GLY A 57 -30.44 0.95 8.48
C GLY A 57 -29.51 -0.17 8.91
N PHE A 58 -29.88 -1.43 8.66
CA PHE A 58 -29.02 -2.59 8.95
C PHE A 58 -27.71 -2.56 8.16
N PHE A 59 -27.76 -2.34 6.84
CA PHE A 59 -26.54 -2.24 6.02
C PHE A 59 -25.65 -1.06 6.43
N LEU A 60 -26.25 0.09 6.73
CA LEU A 60 -25.51 1.25 7.20
C LEU A 60 -24.78 0.96 8.52
N ALA A 61 -25.47 0.35 9.49
CA ALA A 61 -24.88 -0.05 10.76
C ALA A 61 -23.75 -1.07 10.57
N MET A 62 -23.92 -2.05 9.69
CA MET A 62 -22.88 -3.04 9.37
C MET A 62 -21.61 -2.37 8.80
N LEU A 63 -21.75 -1.41 7.88
CA LEU A 63 -20.62 -0.69 7.30
C LEU A 63 -19.87 0.15 8.33
N ILE A 64 -20.60 0.80 9.24
CA ILE A 64 -20.01 1.55 10.36
C ILE A 64 -19.22 0.60 11.28
N LEU A 65 -19.81 -0.55 11.61
CA LEU A 65 -19.16 -1.57 12.44
C LEU A 65 -17.86 -2.06 11.76
N MET A 66 -17.91 -2.32 10.45
CA MET A 66 -16.76 -2.74 9.66
C MET A 66 -15.64 -1.68 9.69
N GLN A 67 -15.97 -0.39 9.59
CA GLN A 67 -14.97 0.70 9.73
C GLN A 67 -14.37 0.74 11.13
N LEU A 68 -15.17 0.51 12.17
CA LEU A 68 -14.71 0.54 13.55
C LEU A 68 -13.73 -0.60 13.85
N PHE A 69 -14.02 -1.81 13.37
CA PHE A 69 -13.16 -2.98 13.56
C PHE A 69 -11.92 -2.95 12.67
N TYR A 70 -12.08 -2.64 11.38
CA TYR A 70 -10.97 -2.74 10.44
C TYR A 70 -10.08 -1.48 10.38
N ARG A 71 -10.62 -0.32 10.79
CA ARG A 71 -9.94 1.00 10.79
C ARG A 71 -9.09 1.23 9.54
N PRO A 72 -9.68 1.16 8.32
CA PRO A 72 -8.92 1.25 7.07
C PRO A 72 -8.08 2.53 6.98
N THR A 73 -8.62 3.66 7.45
CA THR A 73 -7.92 4.95 7.52
C THR A 73 -6.69 4.91 8.43
N GLY A 74 -6.75 4.17 9.53
CA GLY A 74 -5.62 4.00 10.44
C GLY A 74 -4.51 3.18 9.78
N ARG A 75 -4.88 2.09 9.09
CA ARG A 75 -3.92 1.25 8.36
C ARG A 75 -3.27 1.98 7.19
N SER A 76 -4.01 2.80 6.45
CA SER A 76 -3.41 3.63 5.39
C SER A 76 -2.40 4.63 5.96
N ALA A 77 -2.70 5.25 7.11
CA ALA A 77 -1.80 6.19 7.76
C ALA A 77 -0.51 5.50 8.26
N GLN A 78 -0.61 4.30 8.84
CA GLN A 78 0.56 3.51 9.24
C GLN A 78 1.43 3.15 8.06
N ALA A 79 0.83 2.65 6.97
CA ALA A 79 1.56 2.33 5.75
C ALA A 79 2.21 3.57 5.11
N ALA A 80 1.57 4.75 5.18
CA ALA A 80 2.16 6.01 4.70
C ALA A 80 3.39 6.43 5.51
N ILE A 81 3.34 6.30 6.84
CA ILE A 81 4.47 6.58 7.73
C ILE A 81 5.61 5.58 7.48
N GLN A 82 5.28 4.31 7.25
CA GLN A 82 6.30 3.30 6.95
C GLN A 82 6.94 3.55 5.58
N ALA A 83 6.16 3.91 4.56
CA ALA A 83 6.67 4.31 3.26
C ALA A 83 7.60 5.54 3.35
N SER A 84 7.30 6.52 4.21
CA SER A 84 8.18 7.68 4.38
C SER A 84 9.51 7.30 5.02
N ARG A 85 9.53 6.36 5.98
CA ARG A 85 10.78 5.84 6.55
C ARG A 85 11.67 5.16 5.50
N TYR A 86 11.06 4.39 4.60
CA TYR A 86 11.78 3.80 3.47
C TYR A 86 12.29 4.86 2.49
N PHE A 87 11.49 5.88 2.21
CA PHE A 87 11.88 7.01 1.36
C PHE A 87 13.08 7.77 1.93
N ASP A 88 13.10 8.01 3.25
CA ASP A 88 14.19 8.69 3.94
C ASP A 88 15.50 7.91 3.82
N VAL A 89 15.45 6.57 3.91
CA VAL A 89 16.63 5.71 3.70
C VAL A 89 17.07 5.71 2.23
N LEU A 90 16.12 5.73 1.29
CA LEU A 90 16.42 5.74 -0.14
C LEU A 90 17.12 7.03 -0.60
N HIS A 91 16.83 8.16 0.03
CA HIS A 91 17.39 9.48 -0.32
C HIS A 91 18.55 9.92 0.58
N MET A 92 19.01 9.06 1.50
CA MET A 92 20.20 9.34 2.28
C MET A 92 21.44 9.42 1.39
N PRO A 93 22.42 10.30 1.70
CA PRO A 93 23.64 10.42 0.93
C PRO A 93 24.40 9.08 0.91
N PRO A 94 25.15 8.78 -0.17
CA PRO A 94 25.79 7.49 -0.44
C PRO A 94 26.99 7.17 0.48
N SER A 95 27.07 7.79 1.65
CA SER A 95 28.15 7.58 2.63
C SER A 95 27.87 6.43 3.60
N LEU A 96 26.69 5.79 3.55
CA LEU A 96 26.40 4.62 4.39
C LEU A 96 27.06 3.37 3.83
N THR A 97 27.67 2.59 4.73
CA THR A 97 28.21 1.27 4.40
C THR A 97 27.06 0.27 4.19
N ASP A 98 27.22 -0.72 3.31
CA ASP A 98 26.16 -1.73 3.04
C ASP A 98 25.67 -2.43 4.34
N ASP A 99 26.57 -2.66 5.30
CA ASP A 99 26.25 -3.19 6.63
C ASP A 99 25.31 -2.27 7.44
N GLU A 100 25.56 -0.95 7.40
CA GLU A 100 24.73 0.05 8.09
C GLU A 100 23.36 0.17 7.43
N LEU A 101 23.31 0.04 6.10
CA LEU A 101 22.06 0.03 5.34
C LEU A 101 21.23 -1.20 5.70
N HIS A 102 21.83 -2.40 5.71
CA HIS A 102 21.17 -3.65 6.12
C HIS A 102 20.64 -3.59 7.54
N GLN A 103 21.44 -3.08 8.49
CA GLN A 103 21.01 -2.95 9.88
C GLN A 103 19.79 -2.03 10.00
N ARG A 104 19.77 -0.89 9.28
CA ARG A 104 18.62 0.01 9.28
C ARG A 104 17.40 -0.62 8.61
N LEU A 105 17.59 -1.36 7.52
CA LEU A 105 16.52 -2.03 6.80
C LEU A 105 15.85 -3.09 7.70
N GLN A 106 16.62 -3.85 8.47
CA GLN A 106 16.09 -4.78 9.47
C GLN A 106 15.27 -4.09 10.55
N VAL A 107 15.72 -2.93 11.05
CA VAL A 107 14.98 -2.17 12.08
C VAL A 107 13.66 -1.64 11.53
N ILE A 108 13.65 -1.13 10.30
CA ILE A 108 12.43 -0.62 9.67
C ILE A 108 11.46 -1.77 9.40
N ALA A 109 11.94 -2.89 8.85
CA ALA A 109 11.12 -4.06 8.47
C ALA A 109 10.32 -4.67 9.64
N GLN A 110 10.73 -4.44 10.89
CA GLN A 110 9.98 -4.90 12.07
C GLN A 110 8.56 -4.32 12.15
N ASN A 111 8.31 -3.18 11.50
CA ASN A 111 7.03 -2.48 11.52
C ASN A 111 6.28 -2.55 10.18
N ASP A 112 6.64 -3.49 9.31
CA ASP A 112 6.03 -3.60 7.99
C ASP A 112 4.56 -4.02 8.06
N SER A 113 3.77 -3.42 7.17
CA SER A 113 2.36 -3.70 7.05
C SER A 113 2.17 -5.09 6.41
N PRO A 114 1.25 -5.94 6.93
CA PRO A 114 0.94 -7.20 6.28
C PRO A 114 0.37 -6.93 4.87
N ALA A 115 1.04 -7.47 3.85
CA ALA A 115 0.66 -7.31 2.46
C ALA A 115 0.03 -8.59 1.88
N SER A 116 -0.96 -8.44 1.01
CA SER A 116 -1.47 -9.58 0.24
C SER A 116 -0.49 -9.97 -0.86
N ARG A 117 -0.47 -11.24 -1.26
CA ARG A 117 0.38 -11.73 -2.35
C ARG A 117 0.27 -10.88 -3.64
N ARG A 118 -0.92 -10.38 -3.96
CA ARG A 118 -1.15 -9.52 -5.13
C ARG A 118 -0.47 -8.15 -5.02
N VAL A 119 -0.38 -7.62 -3.82
CA VAL A 119 0.36 -6.37 -3.55
C VAL A 119 1.86 -6.63 -3.69
N CYS A 120 2.34 -7.77 -3.18
CA CYS A 120 3.73 -8.20 -3.35
C CYS A 120 4.11 -8.35 -4.84
N ASP A 121 3.29 -9.05 -5.63
CA ASP A 121 3.55 -9.25 -7.07
C ASP A 121 3.63 -7.90 -7.82
N LEU A 122 2.76 -6.95 -7.47
CA LEU A 122 2.75 -5.61 -8.05
C LEU A 122 3.95 -4.77 -7.59
N ALA A 123 4.32 -4.88 -6.31
CA ALA A 123 5.49 -4.19 -5.76
C ALA A 123 6.79 -4.70 -6.38
N TYR A 124 6.90 -6.01 -6.60
CA TYR A 124 8.02 -6.63 -7.30
C TYR A 124 8.19 -6.06 -8.70
N ASN A 125 7.10 -5.95 -9.46
CA ASN A 125 7.16 -5.34 -10.79
C ASN A 125 7.54 -3.85 -10.74
N CYS A 126 7.04 -3.09 -9.77
CA CYS A 126 7.45 -1.70 -9.60
C CYS A 126 8.94 -1.58 -9.26
N ALA A 127 9.46 -2.45 -8.38
CA ALA A 127 10.87 -2.51 -8.02
C ALA A 127 11.73 -2.95 -9.22
N ALA A 128 11.27 -3.94 -10.01
CA ALA A 128 11.95 -4.39 -11.22
C ALA A 128 12.06 -3.25 -12.24
N ILE A 129 10.98 -2.50 -12.48
CA ILE A 129 11.01 -1.34 -13.37
C ILE A 129 11.95 -0.25 -12.86
N ALA A 130 11.92 0.05 -11.55
CA ALA A 130 12.79 1.06 -10.93
C ALA A 130 14.28 0.69 -10.99
N THR A 131 14.60 -0.61 -10.98
CA THR A 131 15.98 -1.14 -11.02
C THR A 131 16.42 -1.56 -12.43
N GLY A 132 15.55 -1.45 -13.44
CA GLY A 132 15.84 -1.86 -14.82
C GLY A 132 15.79 -3.37 -15.09
N ALA A 133 15.25 -4.16 -14.14
CA ALA A 133 15.00 -5.59 -14.32
C ALA A 133 13.70 -5.85 -15.12
N LYS A 134 13.55 -7.06 -15.66
CA LYS A 134 12.34 -7.45 -16.42
C LYS A 134 11.16 -7.69 -15.46
N PRO A 135 10.01 -7.02 -15.65
CA PRO A 135 8.82 -7.26 -14.84
C PRO A 135 8.14 -8.58 -15.21
N ASP A 136 7.49 -9.21 -14.23
CA ASP A 136 6.72 -10.44 -14.45
C ASP A 136 5.32 -10.15 -15.00
N PRO A 137 4.76 -11.03 -15.84
CA PRO A 137 3.44 -10.82 -16.42
C PRO A 137 2.33 -10.88 -15.35
N LEU A 138 1.68 -9.74 -15.11
CA LEU A 138 0.52 -9.64 -14.22
C LEU A 138 -0.70 -10.36 -14.84
N THR A 139 -1.07 -11.50 -14.27
CA THR A 139 -2.16 -12.36 -14.77
C THR A 139 -3.54 -12.01 -14.18
N GLY A 140 -3.62 -11.20 -13.12
CA GLY A 140 -4.88 -10.87 -12.43
C GLY A 140 -5.54 -9.55 -12.88
N TRP A 141 -6.86 -9.53 -13.01
CA TRP A 141 -7.61 -8.28 -13.26
C TRP A 141 -7.51 -7.30 -12.07
N ILE A 142 -7.43 -7.83 -10.84
CA ILE A 142 -7.30 -7.03 -9.61
C ILE A 142 -5.93 -6.34 -9.55
N THR A 143 -4.86 -7.00 -10.00
CA THR A 143 -3.52 -6.40 -10.04
C THR A 143 -3.43 -5.33 -11.12
N ARG A 144 -4.09 -5.52 -12.26
CA ARG A 144 -4.24 -4.46 -13.29
C ARG A 144 -5.04 -3.27 -12.80
N LEU A 145 -6.14 -3.52 -12.08
CA LEU A 145 -6.94 -2.45 -11.49
C LEU A 145 -6.13 -1.68 -10.44
N LEU A 146 -5.44 -2.40 -9.54
CA LEU A 146 -4.58 -1.80 -8.54
C LEU A 146 -3.47 -0.95 -9.17
N GLY A 147 -2.79 -1.46 -10.19
CA GLY A 147 -1.76 -0.69 -10.90
C GLY A 147 -2.29 0.57 -11.58
N ARG A 148 -3.50 0.52 -12.16
CA ARG A 148 -4.18 1.71 -12.69
C ARG A 148 -4.53 2.71 -11.59
N LEU A 149 -5.00 2.24 -10.44
CA LEU A 149 -5.35 3.09 -9.31
C LEU A 149 -4.13 3.73 -8.64
N THR A 150 -2.98 3.07 -8.71
CA THR A 150 -1.75 3.54 -8.06
C THR A 150 -0.90 4.43 -8.96
N SER A 151 -1.31 4.66 -10.23
CA SER A 151 -0.55 5.43 -11.22
C SER A 151 0.93 5.02 -11.32
N THR A 152 1.24 3.80 -10.92
CA THR A 152 2.57 3.23 -11.10
C THR A 152 2.70 2.92 -12.59
N PRO A 153 3.85 3.24 -13.22
CA PRO A 153 4.06 2.93 -14.62
C PRO A 153 4.09 1.41 -14.76
N LEU A 154 2.93 0.82 -15.05
CA LEU A 154 2.83 -0.51 -15.61
C LEU A 154 3.13 -0.33 -17.10
N ALA A 155 4.37 -0.59 -17.49
CA ALA A 155 4.74 -0.77 -18.88
C ALA A 155 3.98 -1.97 -19.48
#